data_AF-A0A512BT10-F1
#
_entry.id   AF-A0A512BT10-F1
#
_cell.length_a   1.000
_cell.length_b   1.000
_cell.length_c   1.000
_cell.angle_alpha   90.00
_cell.angle_beta   90.00
_cell.angle_gamma   90.00
#
_symmetry.space_group_name_H-M   'P 1'
#
loop_
_entity.id
_entity.type
_entity.pdbx_description
1 polymer ?
#
loop_
_entity_poly.entity_id
_entity_poly.type
_entity_poly.pdbx_seq_one_letter_code
_entity_poly.pdbx_strand_id
1 'polypeptide(L)'
;MRLQVLGCSDAFGSDGRFHTCFHVSAGSASFLVDCGASSLIAMRRFGVDPNTIRTVLISDLHGDHFGGLPFLLLDAQFVSRRTTPLTTSSD
;
A
#
# COMPACT_ATOMS: atom_id res chain seq x y z
N MET A 1 -15.47 -8.84 5.87
CA MET A 1 -14.04 -8.50 5.81
C MET A 1 -13.42 -9.22 4.62
N ARG A 2 -12.60 -8.55 3.82
CA ARG A 2 -11.93 -9.10 2.64
C ARG A 2 -10.45 -8.69 2.65
N LEU A 3 -9.57 -9.65 2.42
CA LEU A 3 -8.15 -9.46 2.18
C LEU A 3 -7.90 -9.63 0.67
N GLN A 4 -7.16 -8.69 0.08
CA GLN A 4 -6.68 -8.77 -1.29
C GLN A 4 -5.16 -8.66 -1.30
N VAL A 5 -4.50 -9.65 -1.89
CA VAL A 5 -3.04 -9.62 -2.10
C VAL A 5 -2.76 -8.73 -3.30
N LEU A 6 -2.15 -7.57 -3.07
CA LEU A 6 -1.69 -6.67 -4.13
C LEU A 6 -0.26 -7.03 -4.55
N GLY A 7 0.56 -7.46 -3.59
CA GLY A 7 1.90 -7.99 -3.84
C GLY A 7 2.36 -8.94 -2.73
N CYS A 8 3.22 -9.88 -3.11
CA CYS A 8 3.73 -10.96 -2.27
C CYS A 8 5.10 -11.45 -2.73
N SER A 9 5.87 -10.60 -3.41
CA SER A 9 7.24 -10.90 -3.80
C SER A 9 8.22 -10.67 -2.67
N ASP A 10 9.40 -11.28 -2.80
CA ASP A 10 10.61 -10.89 -2.09
C ASP A 10 11.11 -9.49 -2.48
N ALA A 11 12.20 -9.08 -1.83
CA ALA A 11 12.92 -7.84 -2.05
C ALA A 11 13.38 -7.56 -3.50
N PHE A 12 13.38 -8.58 -4.35
CA PHE A 12 13.95 -8.52 -5.69
C PHE A 12 12.89 -8.59 -6.80
N GLY A 13 11.60 -8.65 -6.44
CA GLY A 13 10.52 -8.72 -7.42
C GLY A 13 10.51 -10.03 -8.23
N SER A 14 10.91 -11.14 -7.61
CA SER A 14 10.93 -12.47 -8.25
C SER A 14 9.66 -12.78 -9.03
N ASP A 15 9.87 -13.34 -10.24
CA ASP A 15 8.82 -13.65 -11.22
C ASP A 15 7.97 -12.45 -11.66
N GLY A 16 8.48 -11.22 -11.50
CA GLY A 16 7.76 -9.98 -11.84
C GLY A 16 6.58 -9.70 -10.93
N ARG A 17 6.53 -10.33 -9.75
CA ARG A 17 5.51 -10.05 -8.72
C ARG A 17 5.78 -8.71 -8.05
N PHE A 18 4.72 -8.09 -7.56
CA PHE A 18 4.84 -6.86 -6.77
C PHE A 18 5.35 -7.17 -5.35
N HIS A 19 6.14 -6.26 -4.79
CA HIS A 19 6.57 -6.26 -3.40
C HIS A 19 5.39 -6.33 -2.42
N THR A 20 5.65 -6.78 -1.20
CA THR A 20 4.65 -7.04 -0.16
C THR A 20 3.68 -5.86 0.01
N CYS A 21 2.40 -6.15 -0.22
CA CYS A 21 1.30 -5.22 0.03
C CYS A 21 -0.01 -5.99 0.06
N PHE A 22 -0.73 -5.88 1.18
CA PHE A 22 -2.05 -6.47 1.34
C PHE A 22 -3.07 -5.37 1.59
N HIS A 23 -4.16 -5.40 0.82
CA HIS A 23 -5.30 -4.51 1.05
C HIS A 23 -6.37 -5.22 1.86
N VAL A 24 -6.77 -4.63 2.98
CA VAL A 24 -7.85 -5.14 3.83
C VAL A 24 -9.03 -4.18 3.79
N SER A 25 -10.22 -4.72 3.53
CA SER A 25 -11.47 -3.97 3.56
C SER A 25 -12.49 -4.62 4.50
N ALA A 26 -13.11 -3.82 5.38
CA ALA A 26 -14.12 -4.27 6.32
C ALA A 26 -15.13 -3.14 6.60
N GLY A 27 -16.30 -3.19 5.95
CA GLY A 27 -17.27 -2.10 6.04
C GLY A 27 -16.69 -0.80 5.49
N SER A 28 -16.64 0.24 6.31
CA SER A 28 -16.02 1.53 5.97
C SER A 28 -14.50 1.58 6.20
N ALA A 29 -13.92 0.55 6.82
CA ALA A 29 -12.48 0.46 7.05
C ALA A 29 -11.75 -0.06 5.79
N SER A 30 -10.65 0.60 5.45
CA SER A 30 -9.78 0.25 4.33
C SER A 30 -8.34 0.63 4.69
N PHE A 31 -7.45 -0.36 4.74
CA PHE A 31 -6.07 -0.19 5.15
C PHE A 31 -5.13 -1.12 4.39
N LEU A 32 -3.84 -0.79 4.41
CA LEU A 32 -2.78 -1.65 3.89
C LEU A 32 -2.02 -2.31 5.05
N VAL A 33 -1.63 -3.56 4.85
CA VAL A 33 -0.53 -4.19 5.57
C VAL A 33 0.65 -4.23 4.61
N ASP A 34 1.70 -3.54 4.99
CA ASP A 34 2.84 -3.13 4.18
C ASP A 34 2.49 -2.28 2.95
N CYS A 35 3.48 -1.52 2.52
CA CYS A 35 3.47 -0.71 1.33
C CYS A 35 4.85 -0.81 0.66
N GLY A 36 5.19 -1.99 0.11
CA GLY A 36 6.42 -2.19 -0.65
C GLY A 36 6.55 -1.27 -1.87
N ALA A 37 7.75 -1.14 -2.42
CA ALA A 37 8.09 -0.15 -3.46
C ALA A 37 7.17 -0.12 -4.70
N SER A 38 6.49 -1.23 -5.02
CA SER A 38 5.57 -1.33 -6.16
C SER A 38 4.08 -1.23 -5.80
N SER A 39 3.74 -0.90 -4.55
CA SER A 39 2.35 -0.96 -4.04
C SER A 39 1.40 -0.05 -4.81
N LEU A 40 1.81 1.18 -5.13
CA LEU A 40 0.98 2.10 -5.89
C LEU A 40 0.70 1.59 -7.32
N ILE A 41 1.66 0.89 -7.93
CA ILE A 41 1.49 0.24 -9.23
C ILE A 41 0.46 -0.90 -9.10
N ALA A 42 0.60 -1.74 -8.08
CA ALA A 42 -0.32 -2.84 -7.82
C ALA A 42 -1.75 -2.34 -7.54
N MET A 43 -1.89 -1.30 -6.72
CA MET A 43 -3.18 -0.64 -6.44
C MET A 43 -3.85 -0.17 -7.73
N ARG A 44 -3.14 0.54 -8.61
CA ARG A 44 -3.69 0.97 -9.90
C ARG A 44 -4.08 -0.21 -10.80
N ARG A 45 -3.23 -1.25 -10.86
CA ARG A 45 -3.51 -2.47 -11.64
C ARG A 45 -4.77 -3.19 -11.16
N PHE A 46 -5.02 -3.20 -9.85
CA PHE A 46 -6.15 -3.90 -9.24
C PHE A 46 -7.36 -3.01 -8.93
N GLY A 47 -7.33 -1.73 -9.35
CA GLY A 47 -8.45 -0.80 -9.15
C GLY A 47 -8.67 -0.35 -7.71
N VAL A 48 -7.63 -0.36 -6.87
CA VAL A 48 -7.68 0.17 -5.49
C VAL A 48 -7.38 1.66 -5.52
N ASP A 49 -8.34 2.49 -5.10
CA ASP A 49 -8.16 3.94 -4.97
C ASP A 49 -7.28 4.28 -3.75
N PRO A 50 -6.11 4.93 -3.95
CA PRO A 50 -5.23 5.38 -2.86
C PRO A 50 -5.93 6.22 -1.78
N ASN A 51 -6.92 7.03 -2.15
CA ASN A 51 -7.64 7.90 -1.21
C ASN A 51 -8.58 7.12 -0.28
N THR A 52 -8.91 5.88 -0.62
CA THR A 52 -9.71 5.02 0.27
C THR A 52 -8.89 4.45 1.41
N ILE A 53 -7.56 4.36 1.29
CA ILE A 53 -6.69 3.81 2.34
C ILE A 53 -6.58 4.82 3.49
N ARG A 54 -7.02 4.47 4.71
CA ARG A 54 -6.88 5.35 5.89
C ARG A 54 -5.59 5.08 6.68
N THR A 55 -5.13 3.83 6.66
CA THR A 55 -4.02 3.38 7.49
C THR A 55 -3.08 2.51 6.66
N VAL A 56 -1.78 2.64 6.89
CA VAL A 56 -0.74 1.69 6.46
C VAL A 56 -0.08 1.14 7.71
N LEU A 57 -0.20 -0.17 7.92
CA LEU A 57 0.51 -0.91 8.96
C LEU A 57 1.80 -1.43 8.35
N ILE A 58 2.95 -1.15 8.97
CA ILE A 58 4.28 -1.48 8.45
C ILE A 58 4.88 -2.54 9.37
N SER A 59 5.18 -3.70 8.82
CA SER A 59 5.76 -4.82 9.58
C SER A 59 7.22 -4.59 9.94
N ASP A 60 8.04 -4.14 8.98
CA ASP A 60 9.44 -3.75 9.19
C ASP A 60 9.85 -2.65 8.18
N LEU A 61 11.11 -2.19 8.28
CA LEU A 61 11.64 -1.09 7.46
C LEU A 61 12.47 -1.56 6.26
N HIS A 62 12.32 -2.81 5.81
CA HIS A 62 12.87 -3.24 4.52
C HIS A 62 12.10 -2.56 3.36
N GLY A 63 12.82 -2.25 2.29
CA GLY A 63 12.29 -1.46 1.17
C GLY A 63 11.11 -2.12 0.42
N ASP A 64 11.03 -3.45 0.47
CA ASP A 64 9.94 -4.24 -0.09
C ASP A 64 8.70 -4.34 0.81
N HIS A 65 8.78 -3.81 2.04
CA HIS A 65 7.65 -3.68 2.96
C HIS A 65 7.24 -2.21 3.16
N PHE A 66 8.16 -1.26 3.06
CA PHE A 66 7.91 0.16 3.35
C PHE A 66 8.14 1.10 2.16
N GLY A 67 8.96 0.72 1.18
CA GLY A 67 9.52 1.63 0.18
C GLY A 67 8.51 2.28 -0.78
N GLY A 68 7.25 1.84 -0.76
CA GLY A 68 6.15 2.44 -1.51
C GLY A 68 5.49 3.63 -0.81
N LEU A 69 5.70 3.80 0.50
CA LEU A 69 5.08 4.88 1.27
C LEU A 69 5.45 6.29 0.74
N PRO A 70 6.72 6.60 0.41
CA PRO A 70 7.07 7.89 -0.19
C PRO A 70 6.28 8.17 -1.49
N PHE A 71 6.08 7.14 -2.33
CA PHE A 71 5.31 7.28 -3.57
C PHE A 71 3.82 7.46 -3.31
N LEU A 72 3.27 6.77 -2.31
CA LEU A 72 1.88 6.95 -1.88
C LEU A 72 1.63 8.38 -1.37
N LEU A 73 2.58 8.97 -0.63
CA LEU A 73 2.49 10.35 -0.14
C LEU A 73 2.60 11.37 -1.27
N LEU A 74 3.51 11.17 -2.22
CA LEU A 74 3.61 12.02 -3.41
C LEU A 74 2.34 11.95 -4.27
N ASP A 75 1.80 10.75 -4.47
CA ASP A 75 0.53 10.55 -5.18
C ASP A 75 -0.62 11.27 -4.44
N ALA A 76 -0.71 11.13 -3.12
CA ALA A 76 -1.69 11.81 -2.29
C ALA A 76 -1.63 13.34 -2.44
N GLN A 77 -0.44 13.93 -2.44
CA GLN A 77 -0.25 15.38 -2.55
C GLN A 77 -0.55 15.92 -3.95
N PHE A 78 -0.04 15.25 -4.99
CA PHE A 78 0.03 15.83 -6.33
C PHE A 78 -1.00 15.25 -7.31
N VAL A 79 -1.40 13.98 -7.15
CA VAL A 79 -2.21 13.25 -8.13
C VAL A 79 -3.62 13.03 -7.60
N SER A 80 -3.75 12.24 -6.53
CA SER A 80 -5.05 11.86 -5.96
C SER A 80 -5.69 12.99 -5.15
N ARG A 81 -4.95 14.07 -4.85
CA ARG A 81 -5.44 15.24 -4.11
C ARG A 81 -6.14 14.85 -2.81
N ARG A 82 -5.49 13.99 -2.04
CA ARG A 82 -6.00 13.47 -0.77
C ARG A 82 -6.29 14.64 0.18
N THR A 83 -7.48 14.66 0.78
CA THR A 83 -7.90 15.68 1.76
C THR A 83 -8.01 15.14 3.19
N THR A 84 -7.84 13.83 3.37
CA THR A 84 -7.91 13.16 4.67
C THR A 84 -6.51 12.77 5.14
N PRO A 85 -6.23 12.74 6.46
CA PRO A 85 -4.94 12.25 6.96
C PRO A 85 -4.69 10.79 6.57
N LEU A 86 -3.42 10.43 6.37
CA LEU A 86 -2.98 9.03 6.28
C LEU A 86 -2.28 8.68 7.60
N THR A 87 -2.75 7.63 8.27
CA THR A 87 -2.10 7.11 9.48
C THR A 87 -1.10 6.03 9.11
N THR A 88 0.10 6.09 9.69
CA THR A 88 1.11 5.04 9.58
C THR A 88 1.42 4.51 10.98
N SER A 89 1.53 3.19 11.13
CA SER A 89 1.95 2.53 12.36
C SER A 89 2.96 1.46 12.01
N SER A 90 4.02 1.34 12.81
CA SER A 90 4.89 0.16 12.84
C SER A 90 4.79 -0.50 14.22
N ASP A 91 5.11 -1.79 14.30
CA ASP A 91 5.44 -2.42 15.58
C ASP A 91 6.78 -1.90 16.14
#